data_AF-N1SBM1-F1
#
_entry.id   AF-N1SBM1-F1
#
_cell.length_a   1.000
_cell.length_b   1.000
_cell.length_c   1.000
_cell.angle_alpha   90.00
_cell.angle_beta   90.00
_cell.angle_gamma   90.00
#
_symmetry.space_group_name_H-M   'P 1'
#
loop_
_entity.id
_entity.type
_entity.pdbx_description
1 polymer ?
#
loop_
_entity_poly.entity_id
_entity_poly.type
_entity_poly.pdbx_seq_one_letter_code
_entity_poly.pdbx_strand_id
1 'polypeptide(L)'
;MDYCYPGDWAIATSQNGWTDNEIGLEWLKHFNRCIAKRSNRRYRLLILDGHESHHFADFERYCKDNKIIMLCMPAYLSHIL
;
A
#
# COMPACT_ATOMS: atom_id res chain seq x y z
N MET A 1 0.62 -19.92 21.36
CA MET A 1 -0.69 -19.31 21.02
C MET A 1 -0.59 -18.88 19.57
N ASP A 2 -0.81 -19.84 18.67
CA ASP A 2 -0.72 -19.64 17.22
C ASP A 2 -1.99 -18.93 16.75
N TYR A 3 -1.90 -17.60 16.63
CA TYR A 3 -2.89 -16.85 15.87
C TYR A 3 -2.71 -17.24 14.39
N CYS A 4 -3.52 -18.19 13.93
CA CYS A 4 -3.67 -18.47 12.51
C CYS A 4 -4.50 -17.33 11.91
N TYR A 5 -3.87 -16.25 11.44
CA TYR A 5 -4.68 -15.27 10.71
C TYR A 5 -5.01 -15.79 9.30
N PRO A 6 -6.05 -15.24 8.64
CA PRO A 6 -6.52 -15.70 7.34
C PRO A 6 -5.38 -15.70 6.32
N GLY A 7 -5.16 -16.77 5.57
CA GLY A 7 -3.96 -17.00 4.74
C GLY A 7 -3.54 -15.93 3.71
N ASP A 8 -4.29 -14.85 3.55
CA ASP A 8 -3.94 -13.68 2.73
C ASP A 8 -3.41 -12.49 3.56
N TRP A 9 -3.32 -12.59 4.89
CA TRP A 9 -2.67 -11.60 5.74
C TRP A 9 -1.16 -11.56 5.52
N ALA A 10 -0.58 -10.37 5.65
CA ALA A 10 0.86 -10.18 5.70
C ALA A 10 1.18 -9.14 6.77
N ILE A 11 2.18 -9.43 7.60
CA ILE A 11 2.73 -8.50 8.59
C ILE A 11 4.21 -8.32 8.26
N ALA A 12 4.65 -7.08 8.20
CA ALA A 12 6.06 -6.73 8.05
C ALA A 12 6.46 -5.77 9.16
N THR A 13 7.67 -5.94 9.68
CA THR A 13 8.24 -5.10 10.74
C THR A 13 9.61 -4.60 10.29
N SER A 14 9.92 -3.34 10.55
CA SER A 14 11.27 -2.80 10.39
C SER A 14 11.99 -2.75 11.74
N GLN A 15 13.31 -2.84 11.73
CA GLN A 15 14.12 -2.72 12.95
C GLN A 15 14.04 -1.33 13.58
N ASN A 16 13.75 -0.29 12.80
CA ASN A 16 13.64 1.10 13.25
C ASN A 16 12.21 1.50 13.67
N GLY A 17 11.22 0.60 13.53
CA GLY A 17 9.81 0.87 13.86
C GLY A 17 9.09 1.77 12.84
N TRP A 18 9.74 2.18 11.76
CA TRP A 18 9.16 3.00 10.70
C TRP A 18 9.00 2.20 9.41
N THR A 19 7.94 2.46 8.65
CA THR A 19 7.78 1.86 7.33
C THR A 19 8.89 2.38 6.41
N ASP A 20 9.83 1.49 6.09
CA ASP A 20 10.82 1.70 5.04
C ASP A 20 10.16 1.53 3.66
N ASN A 21 10.74 2.16 2.65
CA ASN A 21 10.28 2.14 1.27
C ASN A 21 10.23 0.72 0.69
N GLU A 22 11.20 -0.13 1.04
CA GLU A 22 11.21 -1.53 0.60
C GLU A 22 9.99 -2.28 1.14
N ILE A 23 9.67 -2.07 2.42
CA ILE A 23 8.51 -2.66 3.08
C ILE A 23 7.21 -2.11 2.48
N GLY A 24 7.16 -0.80 2.19
CA GLY A 24 6.01 -0.17 1.54
C GLY A 24 5.76 -0.73 0.13
N LEU A 25 6.80 -0.93 -0.67
CA LEU A 25 6.68 -1.51 -2.01
C LEU A 25 6.26 -2.98 -1.98
N GLU A 26 6.81 -3.78 -1.05
CA GLU A 26 6.38 -5.17 -0.87
C GLU A 26 4.93 -5.25 -0.40
N TRP A 27 4.50 -4.34 0.48
CA TRP A 27 3.10 -4.20 0.85
C TRP A 27 2.22 -3.87 -0.36
N LEU A 28 2.63 -2.95 -1.24
CA LEU A 28 1.87 -2.60 -2.44
C LEU A 28 1.72 -3.79 -3.40
N LYS A 29 2.78 -4.57 -3.59
CA LYS A 29 2.74 -5.82 -4.39
C LYS A 29 1.78 -6.83 -3.77
N HIS A 30 1.82 -6.99 -2.44
CA HIS A 30 0.91 -7.86 -1.72
C HIS A 30 -0.55 -7.41 -1.87
N PHE A 31 -0.81 -6.14 -1.60
CA PHE A 31 -2.10 -5.49 -1.80
C PHE A 31 -2.64 -5.80 -3.19
N ASN A 32 -1.88 -5.49 -4.26
CA ASN A 32 -2.28 -5.74 -5.64
C ASN A 32 -2.65 -7.22 -5.91
N ARG A 33 -1.87 -8.18 -5.38
CA ARG A 33 -2.19 -9.63 -5.50
C ARG A 33 -3.52 -9.99 -4.82
N CYS A 34 -3.77 -9.47 -3.62
CA CYS A 34 -4.98 -9.75 -2.85
C CYS A 34 -6.25 -9.26 -3.56
N ILE A 35 -6.19 -8.10 -4.22
CA ILE A 35 -7.37 -7.51 -4.92
C ILE A 35 -7.48 -7.97 -6.37
N ALA A 36 -6.39 -8.44 -6.98
CA ALA A 36 -6.42 -9.01 -8.33
C ALA A 36 -7.40 -10.18 -8.42
N LYS A 37 -7.47 -11.03 -7.38
CA LYS A 37 -8.43 -12.13 -7.28
C LYS A 37 -9.90 -11.68 -7.22
N ARG A 38 -10.16 -10.42 -6.83
CA ARG A 38 -11.50 -9.90 -6.54
C ARG A 38 -12.02 -8.90 -7.58
N SER A 39 -11.19 -8.47 -8.54
CA SER A 39 -11.54 -7.39 -9.47
C SER A 39 -11.43 -7.80 -10.93
N ASN A 40 -12.57 -7.87 -11.62
CA ASN A 40 -12.66 -7.91 -13.09
C ASN A 40 -12.47 -6.50 -13.74
N ARG A 41 -12.16 -5.45 -12.95
CA ARG A 41 -12.09 -4.06 -13.44
C ARG A 41 -10.66 -3.66 -13.84
N ARG A 42 -10.57 -2.77 -14.84
CA ARG A 42 -9.33 -2.33 -15.50
C ARG A 42 -8.41 -1.46 -14.63
N TYR A 43 -8.94 -0.76 -13.62
CA TYR A 43 -8.18 0.15 -12.76
C TYR A 43 -8.55 -0.05 -11.28
N ARG A 44 -7.61 0.24 -10.39
CA ARG A 44 -7.76 0.17 -8.92
C ARG A 44 -7.41 1.52 -8.32
N LEU A 45 -8.06 1.92 -7.24
CA LEU A 45 -7.79 3.16 -6.52
C LEU A 45 -7.11 2.84 -5.19
N LEU A 46 -5.98 3.48 -4.90
CA LEU A 46 -5.26 3.43 -3.64
C LEU A 46 -5.25 4.83 -3.03
N ILE A 47 -5.77 4.97 -1.81
CA ILE A 47 -5.80 6.23 -1.08
C ILE A 47 -4.80 6.10 0.07
N LEU A 48 -3.83 7.02 0.14
CA LEU A 48 -2.80 7.09 1.17
C LEU A 48 -2.98 8.34 2.02
N ASP A 49 -2.70 8.24 3.31
CA ASP A 49 -2.54 9.42 4.16
C ASP A 49 -1.19 10.08 3.86
N GLY A 50 -1.16 11.42 3.90
CA GLY A 50 -0.14 12.25 3.26
C GLY A 50 1.26 12.26 3.87
N HIS A 51 1.87 11.11 4.13
CA HIS A 51 3.25 11.01 4.58
C HIS A 51 4.16 10.57 3.43
N GLU A 52 4.65 11.54 2.65
CA GLU A 52 5.57 11.27 1.54
C GLU A 52 6.94 10.82 2.08
N SER A 53 7.27 9.54 1.94
CA SER A 53 8.62 9.03 2.20
C SER A 53 9.52 9.23 0.96
N HIS A 54 10.82 9.38 1.23
CA HIS A 54 11.84 9.91 0.30
C HIS A 54 12.11 9.10 -0.99
N HIS A 55 11.43 7.99 -1.29
CA HIS A 55 11.66 7.19 -2.52
C HIS A 55 10.37 6.71 -3.20
N PHE A 56 9.51 7.69 -3.52
CA PHE A 56 8.22 7.52 -4.18
C PHE A 56 8.27 6.98 -5.63
N ALA A 57 9.44 7.01 -6.29
CA ALA A 57 9.55 6.73 -7.73
C ALA A 57 9.22 5.28 -8.13
N ASP A 58 9.76 4.28 -7.42
CA ASP A 58 9.48 2.86 -7.72
C ASP A 58 8.05 2.47 -7.33
N PHE A 59 7.53 3.08 -6.26
CA PHE A 59 6.15 2.91 -5.82
C PHE A 59 5.17 3.44 -6.89
N GLU A 60 5.40 4.67 -7.37
CA GLU A 60 4.59 5.29 -8.43
C GLU A 60 4.69 4.51 -9.74
N ARG A 61 5.89 4.06 -10.10
CA ARG A 61 6.13 3.24 -11.30
C ARG A 61 5.35 1.94 -11.24
N TYR A 62 5.38 1.25 -10.10
CA TYR A 62 4.61 0.01 -9.91
C TYR A 62 3.10 0.27 -10.01
N CYS A 63 2.61 1.35 -9.39
CA CYS A 63 1.21 1.77 -9.50
C CYS A 63 0.78 2.00 -10.95
N LYS A 64 1.57 2.74 -11.73
CA LYS A 64 1.31 3.01 -13.15
C LYS A 64 1.23 1.73 -13.98
N ASP A 65 2.21 0.83 -13.83
CA ASP A 65 2.28 -0.44 -14.57
C ASP A 65 1.07 -1.35 -14.26
N ASN A 66 0.61 -1.33 -13.01
CA ASN A 66 -0.47 -2.19 -12.53
C ASN A 66 -1.87 -1.53 -12.60
N LYS A 67 -2.00 -0.38 -13.26
CA LYS A 67 -3.25 0.38 -13.40
C LYS A 67 -3.87 0.75 -12.04
N ILE A 68 -3.01 1.07 -11.08
CA ILE A 68 -3.38 1.56 -9.76
C ILE A 68 -3.26 3.08 -9.79
N ILE A 69 -4.39 3.76 -9.59
CA ILE A 69 -4.46 5.20 -9.40
C ILE A 69 -4.20 5.46 -7.93
N MET A 70 -3.23 6.33 -7.64
CA MET A 70 -2.88 6.71 -6.28
C MET A 70 -3.41 8.11 -5.99
N LEU A 71 -4.09 8.27 -4.86
CA LEU A 71 -4.52 9.55 -4.31
C LEU A 71 -3.90 9.73 -2.93
N CYS A 72 -3.19 10.82 -2.75
CA CYS A 72 -2.61 11.19 -1.47
C CYS A 72 -3.53 12.22 -0.80
N MET A 73 -3.95 11.97 0.43
CA MET A 73 -4.73 12.93 1.20
C MET A 73 -3.83 14.11 1.58
N PRO A 74 -4.24 15.37 1.32
CA PRO A 74 -3.54 16.54 1.83
C PRO A 74 -3.27 16.45 3.32
N ALA A 75 -2.10 16.95 3.76
CA ALA A 75 -1.79 17.09 5.17
C ALA A 75 -2.92 17.85 5.89
N TYR A 76 -3.25 17.43 7.12
CA TYR A 76 -4.31 17.99 7.99
C TYR A 76 -5.76 17.56 7.71
N LEU A 77 -6.03 16.63 6.78
CA LEU A 77 -7.38 16.09 6.57
C LEU A 77 -7.80 14.95 7.53
N SER A 78 -6.89 14.48 8.38
CA SER A 78 -7.20 13.45 9.39
C SER A 78 -8.21 13.91 10.45
N HIS A 79 -8.42 15.22 10.62
CA HIS A 79 -9.33 15.78 11.63
C HIS A 79 -10.70 16.21 11.09
N ILE A 80 -10.95 16.09 9.77
CA ILE A 80 -12.16 16.63 9.12
C ILE A 80 -13.21 15.53 8.82
N LEU A 81 -12.87 14.25 9.00
CA LEU A 81 -13.74 13.10 8.74
C LEU A 81 -14.24 12.43 10.02
#